data_AF-A0AAU7LT66-F1
#
_entry.id   AF-A0AAU7LT66-F1
#
_cell.length_a   1.000
_cell.length_b   1.000
_cell.length_c   1.000
_cell.angle_alpha   90.00
_cell.angle_beta   90.00
_cell.angle_gamma   90.00
#
_symmetry.space_group_name_H-M   'P 1'
#
loop_
_entity.id
_entity.type
_entity.pdbx_description
1 polymer ?
#
loop_
_entity_poly.entity_id
_entity_poly.type
_entity_poly.pdbx_seq_one_letter_code
_entity_poly.pdbx_strand_id
1 'polypeptide(L)'
;MAQPTVAASKAAASAVAPAVVKAVSVELTQFKVVKDAKGVEQLVAAPSVMPGDVIEYKVTYKNTSTKSVESLVADLPIPEGLEYLPKSAKPGAALVKAAAKDGEYSAEPLMRKLPGNKSEPVPYNEYRALRWNLGQLPAGGVAAITARAKVEVVVPTPPKTAPASVPSSAITVKPASAAR
;
A
#
# COMPACT_ATOMS: atom_id res chain seq x y z
N MET A 1 1.72 14.88 -62.37
CA MET A 1 1.76 15.61 -61.08
C MET A 1 1.72 14.57 -59.98
N ALA A 2 2.90 14.19 -59.47
CA ALA A 2 3.07 13.16 -58.46
C ALA A 2 3.60 13.83 -57.19
N GLN A 3 2.91 13.64 -56.07
CA GLN A 3 3.29 14.23 -54.78
C GLN A 3 4.53 13.51 -54.23
N PRO A 4 5.52 14.24 -53.71
CA PRO A 4 6.75 13.66 -53.18
C PRO A 4 6.54 13.08 -51.78
N THR A 5 7.20 11.95 -51.55
CA THR A 5 7.41 11.34 -50.24
C THR A 5 8.21 12.28 -49.34
N VAL A 6 7.73 12.52 -48.11
CA VAL A 6 8.55 13.04 -47.02
C VAL A 6 8.56 12.02 -45.90
N ALA A 7 9.61 11.21 -45.91
CA ALA A 7 10.11 10.54 -44.72
C ALA A 7 10.66 11.61 -43.78
N ALA A 8 9.98 11.83 -42.66
CA ALA A 8 10.51 12.55 -41.52
C ALA A 8 10.08 11.82 -40.24
N SER A 9 10.81 10.76 -39.93
CA SER A 9 10.84 10.14 -38.61
C SER A 9 11.38 11.19 -37.62
N LYS A 10 10.49 11.89 -36.91
CA LYS A 10 10.88 12.80 -35.83
C LYS A 10 10.17 12.38 -34.56
N ALA A 11 10.97 11.73 -33.72
CA ALA A 11 10.87 11.67 -32.26
C ALA A 11 9.49 11.31 -31.70
N ALA A 12 9.34 10.03 -31.33
CA ALA A 12 8.52 9.66 -30.21
C ALA A 12 8.85 10.60 -29.03
N ALA A 13 7.95 11.53 -28.74
CA ALA A 13 7.93 12.19 -27.45
C ALA A 13 7.69 11.07 -26.44
N SER A 14 8.79 10.60 -25.83
CA SER A 14 8.74 9.80 -24.62
C SER A 14 7.76 10.48 -23.69
N ALA A 15 6.65 9.80 -23.43
CA ALA A 15 5.90 10.00 -22.21
C ALA A 15 6.91 9.95 -21.08
N VAL A 16 7.21 11.12 -20.50
CA VAL A 16 7.84 11.23 -19.19
C VAL A 16 6.83 10.70 -18.18
N ALA A 17 6.69 9.38 -18.14
CA ALA A 17 6.22 8.65 -16.98
C ALA A 17 7.15 9.00 -15.81
N PRO A 18 6.62 9.19 -14.59
CA PRO A 18 7.37 9.77 -13.49
C PRO A 18 8.56 8.88 -13.12
N ALA A 19 9.75 9.25 -13.58
CA ALA A 19 11.02 8.60 -13.24
C ALA A 19 11.46 8.84 -11.78
N VAL A 20 10.57 9.38 -10.94
CA VAL A 20 10.81 9.65 -9.52
C VAL A 20 10.76 8.36 -8.69
N VAL A 21 10.00 7.35 -9.13
CA VAL A 21 9.88 6.06 -8.40
C VAL A 21 11.16 5.21 -8.42
N LYS A 22 12.10 5.45 -9.35
CA LYS A 22 13.30 4.60 -9.48
C LYS A 22 14.43 4.97 -8.52
N ALA A 23 14.32 6.10 -7.83
CA ALA A 23 15.39 6.64 -6.98
C ALA A 23 15.05 6.64 -5.49
N VAL A 24 13.84 6.19 -5.11
CA VAL A 24 13.41 6.03 -3.72
C VAL A 24 13.19 4.54 -3.48
N SER A 25 13.96 3.95 -2.57
CA SER A 25 13.71 2.60 -2.07
C SER A 25 12.58 2.66 -1.06
N VAL A 26 11.60 1.78 -1.21
CA VAL A 26 10.45 1.65 -0.30
C VAL A 26 10.49 0.26 0.31
N GLU A 27 10.53 0.20 1.64
CA GLU A 27 10.53 -1.06 2.38
C GLU A 27 9.32 -1.10 3.31
N LEU A 28 8.31 -1.89 2.94
CA LEU A 28 7.15 -2.17 3.78
C LEU A 28 7.45 -3.38 4.66
N THR A 29 7.43 -3.16 5.97
CA THR A 29 7.55 -4.20 6.99
C THR A 29 6.29 -4.22 7.83
N GLN A 30 5.82 -5.42 8.19
CA GLN A 30 4.67 -5.58 9.07
C GLN A 30 5.09 -6.37 10.31
N PHE A 31 4.63 -5.91 11.48
CA PHE A 31 4.88 -6.55 12.77
C PHE A 31 3.57 -6.71 13.49
N LYS A 32 3.32 -7.87 14.06
CA LYS A 32 2.20 -8.11 14.96
C LYS A 32 2.58 -7.61 16.35
N VAL A 33 1.75 -6.77 16.93
CA VAL A 33 1.85 -6.30 18.31
C VAL A 33 1.19 -7.36 19.20
N VAL A 34 2.00 -8.16 19.88
CA VAL A 34 1.56 -9.10 20.92
C VAL A 34 1.84 -8.52 22.28
N LYS A 35 0.98 -8.80 23.26
CA LYS A 35 1.30 -8.52 24.66
C LYS A 35 1.83 -9.79 25.30
N ASP A 36 3.04 -9.73 25.84
CA ASP A 36 3.58 -10.83 26.63
C ASP A 36 2.80 -11.01 27.94
N ALA A 37 3.06 -12.11 28.64
CA ALA A 37 2.53 -12.38 29.99
C ALA A 37 2.82 -11.25 31.01
N LYS A 38 3.76 -10.35 30.71
CA LYS A 38 4.11 -9.19 31.53
C LYS A 38 3.39 -7.89 31.13
N GLY A 39 2.49 -7.93 30.13
CA GLY A 39 1.76 -6.77 29.63
C GLY A 39 2.57 -5.83 28.73
N VAL A 40 3.79 -6.22 28.35
CA VAL A 40 4.67 -5.46 27.45
C VAL A 40 4.25 -5.71 26.00
N GLU A 41 4.13 -4.66 25.20
CA GLU A 41 3.92 -4.77 23.75
C GLU A 41 5.21 -5.22 23.06
N GLN A 42 5.19 -6.39 22.43
CA GLN A 42 6.25 -6.90 21.56
C GLN A 42 5.82 -6.86 20.09
N LEU A 43 6.75 -6.46 19.24
CA LEU A 43 6.60 -6.48 17.78
C LEU A 43 7.19 -7.79 17.25
N VAL A 44 6.33 -8.73 16.88
CA VAL A 44 6.73 -10.04 16.32
C VAL A 44 6.40 -10.10 14.84
N ALA A 45 7.31 -10.56 14.00
CA ALA A 45 7.03 -10.76 12.58
C ALA A 45 6.00 -11.90 12.43
N ALA A 46 4.78 -11.57 12.03
CA ALA A 46 3.71 -12.53 11.86
C ALA A 46 3.31 -12.58 10.37
N PRO A 47 3.70 -13.63 9.64
CA PRO A 47 3.25 -13.82 8.25
C PRO A 47 1.76 -14.19 8.19
N SER A 48 1.15 -14.57 9.32
CA SER A 48 -0.28 -14.85 9.46
C SER A 48 -0.83 -14.11 10.68
N VAL A 49 -2.03 -13.56 10.54
CA VAL A 49 -2.67 -12.69 11.53
C VAL A 49 -4.01 -13.31 11.90
N MET A 50 -4.35 -13.34 13.19
CA MET A 50 -5.61 -13.87 13.69
C MET A 50 -6.59 -12.72 13.98
N PRO A 51 -7.91 -12.97 13.91
CA PRO A 51 -8.87 -11.92 14.27
C PRO A 51 -8.69 -11.56 15.75
N GLY A 52 -8.57 -10.26 16.01
CA GLY A 52 -8.23 -9.67 17.31
C GLY A 52 -6.79 -9.15 17.42
N ASP A 53 -5.88 -9.58 16.54
CA ASP A 53 -4.49 -9.14 16.57
C ASP A 53 -4.31 -7.70 16.09
N VAL A 54 -3.33 -6.98 16.66
CA VAL A 54 -2.93 -5.66 16.18
C VAL A 54 -1.67 -5.79 15.34
N ILE A 55 -1.69 -5.24 14.13
CA ILE A 55 -0.59 -5.23 13.18
C ILE A 55 -0.08 -3.80 13.03
N GLU A 56 1.21 -3.60 13.27
CA GLU A 56 1.96 -2.39 12.99
C GLU A 56 2.66 -2.52 11.63
N TYR A 57 2.19 -1.74 10.66
CA TYR A 57 2.85 -1.53 9.38
C TYR A 57 3.87 -0.41 9.53
N LYS A 58 5.11 -0.68 9.13
CA LYS A 58 6.19 0.29 9.06
C LYS A 58 6.71 0.35 7.63
N VAL A 59 6.55 1.50 6.99
CA VAL A 59 7.08 1.75 5.64
C VAL A 59 8.28 2.68 5.76
N THR A 60 9.43 2.23 5.28
CA THR A 60 10.66 3.03 5.26
C THR A 60 10.96 3.47 3.83
N TYR A 61 10.94 4.77 3.61
CA TYR A 61 11.32 5.44 2.37
C TYR A 61 12.75 5.94 2.48
N LYS A 62 13.62 5.50 1.58
CA LYS A 62 15.02 5.92 1.49
C LYS A 62 15.28 6.53 0.12
N ASN A 63 15.66 7.79 0.09
CA ASN A 63 16.08 8.45 -1.14
C ASN A 63 17.52 8.03 -1.47
N THR A 64 17.70 7.18 -2.46
CA THR A 64 19.03 6.78 -2.97
C THR A 64 19.50 7.65 -4.14
N SER A 65 18.75 8.71 -4.46
CA SER A 65 19.09 9.67 -5.50
C SER A 65 20.07 10.73 -5.01
N THR A 66 20.74 11.39 -5.96
CA THR A 66 21.55 12.59 -5.74
C THR A 66 20.72 13.89 -5.74
N LYS A 67 19.40 13.78 -5.92
CA LYS A 67 18.44 14.90 -5.90
C LYS A 67 17.45 14.75 -4.75
N SER A 68 17.02 15.86 -4.16
CA SER A 68 15.88 15.88 -3.25
C SER A 68 14.61 15.47 -3.98
N VAL A 69 13.81 14.62 -3.36
CA VAL A 69 12.51 14.18 -3.89
C VAL A 69 11.44 15.06 -3.27
N GLU A 70 10.74 15.82 -4.11
CA GLU A 70 9.61 16.65 -3.71
C GLU A 70 8.29 15.91 -3.96
N SER A 71 7.24 16.30 -3.22
CA SER A 71 5.92 15.65 -3.25
C SER A 71 5.93 14.14 -2.94
N LEU A 72 6.70 13.73 -1.92
CA LEU A 72 6.67 12.34 -1.46
C LEU A 72 5.31 12.05 -0.80
N VAL A 73 4.52 11.23 -1.48
CA VAL A 73 3.23 10.74 -0.99
C VAL A 73 3.36 9.25 -0.73
N ALA A 74 3.05 8.83 0.49
CA ALA A 74 3.03 7.44 0.89
C ALA A 74 1.57 6.98 0.98
N ASP A 75 1.18 6.01 0.16
CA ASP A 75 -0.12 5.35 0.27
C ASP A 75 0.02 3.98 0.94
N LEU A 76 -0.90 3.68 1.86
CA LEU A 76 -1.03 2.41 2.53
C LEU A 76 -2.49 1.95 2.41
N PRO A 77 -2.80 0.99 1.53
CA PRO A 77 -4.11 0.38 1.49
C PRO A 77 -4.35 -0.49 2.74
N ILE A 78 -5.56 -0.41 3.30
CA ILE A 78 -6.02 -1.24 4.41
C ILE A 78 -7.04 -2.24 3.84
N PRO A 79 -6.71 -3.54 3.75
CA PRO A 79 -7.63 -4.54 3.24
C PRO A 79 -8.88 -4.70 4.12
N GLU A 80 -9.96 -5.18 3.51
CA GLU A 80 -11.19 -5.50 4.24
C GLU A 80 -10.92 -6.65 5.23
N GLY A 81 -11.43 -6.50 6.46
CA GLY A 81 -11.11 -7.39 7.57
C GLY A 81 -10.07 -6.84 8.55
N LEU A 82 -9.44 -5.70 8.24
CA LEU A 82 -8.65 -4.91 9.19
C LEU A 82 -9.38 -3.62 9.57
N GLU A 83 -9.49 -3.39 10.88
CA GLU A 83 -9.91 -2.14 11.51
C GLU A 83 -8.68 -1.25 11.74
N TYR A 84 -8.65 -0.04 11.18
CA TYR A 84 -7.56 0.89 11.47
C TYR A 84 -7.58 1.36 12.93
N LEU A 85 -6.41 1.46 13.56
CA LEU A 85 -6.31 2.08 14.88
C LEU A 85 -6.01 3.57 14.75
N PRO A 86 -6.90 4.47 15.20
CA PRO A 86 -6.63 5.90 15.14
C PRO A 86 -5.41 6.30 15.95
N LYS A 87 -4.79 7.42 15.57
CA LYS A 87 -3.61 7.98 16.24
C LYS A 87 -2.39 7.06 16.24
N SER A 88 -2.45 5.93 15.52
CA SER A 88 -1.31 5.03 15.33
C SER A 88 -0.41 5.48 14.18
N ALA A 89 -0.96 6.23 13.22
CA ALA A 89 -0.25 6.80 12.09
C ALA A 89 0.83 7.81 12.53
N LYS A 90 2.09 7.55 12.16
CA LYS A 90 3.23 8.46 12.37
C LYS A 90 4.11 8.53 11.11
N PRO A 91 4.82 9.64 10.85
CA PRO A 91 4.72 10.92 11.55
C PRO A 91 3.40 11.65 11.24
N GLY A 92 2.74 12.13 12.30
CA GLY A 92 1.63 13.07 12.24
C GLY A 92 0.30 12.52 11.72
N ALA A 93 -0.65 12.28 12.64
CA ALA A 93 -2.09 12.13 12.31
C ALA A 93 -2.67 13.33 11.52
N ALA A 94 -1.97 14.47 11.49
CA ALA A 94 -2.32 15.65 10.70
C ALA A 94 -1.80 15.63 9.25
N LEU A 95 -0.73 14.88 8.97
CA LEU A 95 -0.17 14.72 7.63
C LEU A 95 -0.72 13.49 6.91
N VAL A 96 -1.24 12.53 7.67
CA VAL A 96 -2.01 11.41 7.14
C VAL A 96 -3.44 11.85 6.81
N LYS A 97 -3.91 11.38 5.67
CA LYS A 97 -5.31 11.42 5.28
C LYS A 97 -5.80 9.98 5.20
N ALA A 98 -6.90 9.69 5.86
CA ALA A 98 -7.56 8.41 5.70
C ALA A 98 -8.57 8.50 4.57
N ALA A 99 -8.86 7.38 3.92
CA ALA A 99 -9.98 7.24 3.00
C ALA A 99 -10.82 6.05 3.42
N ALA A 100 -12.14 6.22 3.36
CA ALA A 100 -13.08 5.14 3.58
C ALA A 100 -13.29 4.33 2.28
N LYS A 101 -14.34 3.51 2.22
CA LYS A 101 -14.74 2.78 1.00
C LYS A 101 -15.13 3.71 -0.17
N ASP A 102 -15.48 4.95 0.13
CA ASP A 102 -15.76 6.01 -0.84
C ASP A 102 -14.51 6.43 -1.66
N GLY A 103 -13.31 6.29 -1.07
CA GLY A 103 -12.05 6.68 -1.72
C GLY A 103 -11.64 8.14 -1.51
N GLU A 104 -12.44 8.96 -0.84
CA GLU A 104 -12.08 10.34 -0.48
C GLU A 104 -11.09 10.39 0.69
N TYR A 105 -9.90 10.95 0.43
CA TYR A 105 -8.85 11.13 1.42
C TYR A 105 -9.08 12.40 2.24
N SER A 106 -9.49 12.26 3.50
CA SER A 106 -9.67 13.37 4.43
C SER A 106 -8.87 13.20 5.72
N ALA A 107 -8.66 14.31 6.44
CA ALA A 107 -8.02 14.27 7.76
C ALA A 107 -8.89 13.48 8.75
N GLU A 108 -8.25 12.79 9.69
CA GLU A 108 -8.98 12.06 10.73
C GLU A 108 -9.58 13.02 11.77
N PRO A 109 -10.81 12.77 12.27
CA PRO A 109 -11.74 11.71 11.90
C PRO A 109 -12.52 12.01 10.60
N LEU A 110 -12.77 10.96 9.80
CA LEU A 110 -13.53 11.06 8.56
C LEU A 110 -15.02 11.33 8.84
N MET A 111 -15.66 12.15 8.01
CA MET A 111 -17.09 12.43 8.08
C MET A 111 -17.74 12.05 6.75
N ARG A 112 -18.74 11.16 6.79
CA ARG A 112 -19.53 10.78 5.61
C ARG A 112 -20.82 11.58 5.58
N LYS A 113 -21.20 12.05 4.39
CA LYS A 113 -22.49 12.70 4.17
C LYS A 113 -23.53 11.63 3.80
N LEU A 114 -24.48 11.42 4.69
CA LEU A 114 -25.62 10.53 4.51
C LEU A 114 -26.74 11.23 3.71
N PRO A 115 -27.57 10.46 3.00
CA PRO A 115 -28.79 10.99 2.38
C PRO A 115 -29.69 11.63 3.45
N GLY A 116 -30.25 12.80 3.13
CA GLY A 116 -31.02 13.61 4.09
C GLY A 116 -30.19 14.67 4.84
N ASN A 117 -29.05 15.08 4.29
CA ASN A 117 -28.18 16.14 4.84
C ASN A 117 -27.63 15.85 6.25
N LYS A 118 -27.56 14.57 6.63
CA LYS A 118 -26.91 14.11 7.86
C LYS A 118 -25.43 13.89 7.62
N SER A 119 -24.58 14.34 8.53
CA SER A 119 -23.17 13.99 8.56
C SER A 119 -22.94 13.01 9.71
N GLU A 120 -22.29 11.90 9.43
CA GLU A 120 -21.95 10.90 10.44
C GLU A 120 -20.43 10.68 10.44
N PRO A 121 -19.78 10.58 11.62
CA PRO A 121 -18.38 10.20 11.67
C PRO A 121 -18.21 8.78 11.13
N VAL A 122 -17.32 8.62 10.16
CA VAL A 122 -16.98 7.30 9.63
C VAL A 122 -16.21 6.55 10.72
N PRO A 123 -16.69 5.36 11.14
CA PRO A 123 -15.97 4.56 12.12
C PRO A 123 -14.63 4.09 11.54
N TYR A 124 -13.64 3.89 12.41
CA TYR A 124 -12.29 3.49 11.98
C TYR A 124 -12.25 2.14 11.24
N ASN A 125 -13.24 1.28 11.47
CA ASN A 125 -13.43 0.03 10.72
C ASN A 125 -13.83 0.26 9.25
N GLU A 126 -14.31 1.45 8.88
CA GLU A 126 -14.61 1.79 7.48
C GLU A 126 -13.39 2.39 6.75
N TYR A 127 -12.27 2.61 7.42
CA TYR A 127 -11.06 3.14 6.79
C TYR A 127 -10.44 2.06 5.89
N ARG A 128 -10.18 2.39 4.62
CA ARG A 128 -9.72 1.47 3.57
C ARG A 128 -8.38 1.87 2.96
N ALA A 129 -7.95 3.12 3.15
CA ALA A 129 -6.61 3.54 2.77
C ALA A 129 -6.13 4.67 3.67
N LEU A 130 -4.82 4.77 3.82
CA LEU A 130 -4.15 5.89 4.45
C LEU A 130 -3.17 6.48 3.44
N ARG A 131 -3.05 7.80 3.46
CA ARG A 131 -2.14 8.54 2.59
C ARG A 131 -1.41 9.59 3.40
N TRP A 132 -0.10 9.47 3.53
CA TRP A 132 0.74 10.50 4.15
C TRP A 132 1.33 11.38 3.07
N ASN A 133 1.27 12.69 3.28
CA ASN A 133 2.03 13.65 2.49
C ASN A 133 3.29 14.06 3.28
N LEU A 134 4.42 13.46 2.93
CA LEU A 134 5.72 13.74 3.55
C LEU A 134 6.36 15.01 2.99
N GLY A 135 5.82 15.57 1.91
CA GLY A 135 6.33 16.79 1.28
C GLY A 135 7.66 16.52 0.59
N GLN A 136 8.78 16.79 1.25
CA GLN A 136 10.12 16.67 0.65
C GLN A 136 10.99 15.67 1.42
N LEU A 137 11.66 14.80 0.68
CA LEU A 137 12.70 13.90 1.17
C LEU A 137 14.06 14.33 0.58
N PRO A 138 15.01 14.84 1.39
CA PRO A 138 16.31 15.26 0.89
C PRO A 138 17.09 14.11 0.24
N ALA A 139 18.11 14.43 -0.57
CA ALA A 139 19.02 13.43 -1.15
C ALA A 139 19.72 12.63 -0.03
N GLY A 140 19.70 11.29 -0.11
CA GLY A 140 20.17 10.42 0.97
C GLY A 140 19.27 10.39 2.22
N GLY A 141 18.17 11.14 2.22
CA GLY A 141 17.23 11.23 3.32
C GLY A 141 16.44 9.94 3.53
N VAL A 142 16.01 9.73 4.77
CA VAL A 142 15.17 8.59 5.16
C VAL A 142 13.93 9.13 5.85
N ALA A 143 12.76 8.65 5.44
CA ALA A 143 11.49 8.89 6.10
C ALA A 143 10.82 7.54 6.39
N ALA A 144 10.41 7.32 7.64
CA ALA A 144 9.66 6.13 8.01
C ALA A 144 8.26 6.55 8.44
N ILE A 145 7.24 5.86 7.92
CA ILE A 145 5.87 5.95 8.43
C ILE A 145 5.53 4.67 9.16
N THR A 146 4.65 4.78 10.16
CA THR A 146 4.07 3.64 10.87
C THR A 146 2.57 3.81 10.95
N ALA A 147 1.81 2.72 10.91
CA ALA A 147 0.37 2.70 11.13
C ALA A 147 -0.02 1.37 11.77
N ARG A 148 -0.96 1.38 12.71
CA ARG A 148 -1.50 0.16 13.32
C ARG A 148 -2.91 -0.11 12.81
N ALA A 149 -3.20 -1.37 12.53
CA ALA A 149 -4.53 -1.87 12.21
C ALA A 149 -4.78 -3.15 13.01
N LYS A 150 -5.97 -3.26 13.59
CA LYS A 150 -6.47 -4.44 14.28
C LYS A 150 -7.20 -5.35 13.30
N VAL A 151 -6.94 -6.64 13.32
CA VAL A 151 -7.65 -7.62 12.50
C VAL A 151 -9.03 -7.84 13.12
N GLU A 152 -10.11 -7.60 12.39
CA GLU A 152 -11.48 -7.83 12.88
C GLU A 152 -12.01 -9.19 12.43
N VAL A 153 -11.82 -9.53 11.15
CA VAL A 153 -12.21 -10.83 10.58
C VAL A 153 -11.12 -11.32 9.64
N VAL A 154 -10.73 -12.60 9.77
CA VAL A 154 -9.93 -13.28 8.75
C VAL A 154 -10.85 -13.56 7.56
N VAL A 155 -11.04 -12.55 6.71
CA VAL A 155 -11.36 -12.83 5.31
C VAL A 155 -10.02 -13.19 4.67
N PRO A 156 -9.82 -14.39 4.13
CA PRO A 156 -8.57 -14.74 3.48
C PRO A 156 -8.43 -13.91 2.20
N THR A 157 -7.87 -12.71 2.32
CA THR A 157 -7.40 -11.94 1.17
C THR A 157 -5.93 -12.26 0.98
N PRO A 158 -5.56 -12.93 -0.12
CA PRO A 158 -4.15 -13.18 -0.41
C PRO A 158 -3.43 -11.84 -0.59
N PRO A 159 -2.23 -11.66 -0.02
CA PRO A 159 -1.46 -10.43 -0.16
C PRO A 159 -1.15 -10.18 -1.64
N LYS A 160 -1.65 -9.08 -2.19
CA LYS A 160 -1.30 -8.64 -3.53
C LYS A 160 0.07 -7.97 -3.51
N THR A 161 1.12 -8.76 -3.75
CA THR A 161 2.47 -8.27 -4.06
C THR A 161 2.98 -8.96 -5.34
N ALA A 162 2.51 -8.46 -6.50
CA ALA A 162 3.13 -8.48 -7.85
C ALA A 162 3.71 -9.81 -8.43
N PRO A 163 4.30 -9.82 -9.65
CA PRO A 163 3.73 -10.30 -10.90
C PRO A 163 4.24 -11.70 -11.36
N ALA A 164 3.52 -12.30 -12.31
CA ALA A 164 3.97 -13.32 -13.28
C ALA A 164 5.11 -14.28 -12.89
N SER A 165 4.76 -15.51 -12.51
CA SER A 165 5.52 -16.70 -12.90
C SER A 165 4.55 -17.87 -13.09
N VAL A 166 4.10 -18.02 -14.33
CA VAL A 166 3.66 -19.32 -14.89
C VAL A 166 4.87 -20.27 -14.83
N PRO A 167 4.74 -21.61 -14.70
CA PRO A 167 3.86 -22.40 -15.55
C PRO A 167 3.23 -23.64 -14.89
N SER A 168 2.00 -23.93 -15.24
CA SER A 168 1.54 -25.31 -15.26
C SER A 168 1.08 -25.59 -16.68
N SER A 169 2.08 -25.80 -17.53
CA SER A 169 1.93 -26.60 -18.74
C SER A 169 1.38 -27.95 -18.29
N ALA A 170 0.06 -28.09 -18.29
CA ALA A 170 -0.59 -29.40 -18.35
C ALA A 170 -0.34 -29.95 -19.76
N ILE A 171 0.91 -30.31 -20.03
CA ILE A 171 1.22 -31.31 -21.04
C ILE A 171 0.68 -32.61 -20.44
N THR A 172 -0.51 -32.98 -20.91
CA THR A 172 -1.04 -34.32 -20.72
C THR A 172 -0.11 -35.26 -21.48
N VAL A 173 0.86 -35.83 -20.77
CA VAL A 173 1.54 -37.06 -21.17
C VAL A 173 1.22 -38.07 -20.11
N LYS A 174 0.24 -38.93 -20.42
CA LYS A 174 0.03 -40.19 -19.72
C LYS A 174 1.03 -41.18 -20.34
N PRO A 175 2.11 -41.58 -19.65
CA PRO A 175 2.94 -42.68 -20.13
C PRO A 175 2.19 -44.00 -19.95
N ALA A 176 2.53 -44.92 -20.85
CA ALA A 176 1.88 -46.17 -21.20
C ALA A 176 1.98 -47.30 -20.16
N SER A 177 1.23 -48.37 -20.48
CA SER A 177 1.46 -49.79 -20.13
C SER A 177 1.06 -50.24 -18.71
N ALA A 178 0.52 -51.45 -18.47
CA ALA A 178 0.31 -52.62 -19.32
C ALA A 178 -0.74 -53.57 -18.70
N ALA A 179 -1.30 -54.42 -19.57
CA ALA A 179 -1.67 -55.83 -19.36
C ALA A 179 -2.34 -56.26 -18.04
N ARG A 180 -3.57 -56.79 -18.15
CA ARG A 180 -3.80 -58.25 -18.08
C ARG A 180 -5.18 -58.62 -18.63
#